data_AF-A0A8T5TLS4-F1
#
_entry.id   AF-A0A8T5TLS4-F1
#
_cell.length_a   1.000
_cell.length_b   1.000
_cell.length_c   1.000
_cell.angle_alpha   90.00
_cell.angle_beta   90.00
_cell.angle_gamma   90.00
#
_symmetry.space_group_name_H-M   'P 1'
#
loop_
_entity.id
_entity.type
_entity.pdbx_description
1 polymer ?
#
loop_
_entity_poly.entity_id
_entity_poly.type
_entity_poly.pdbx_seq_one_letter_code
_entity_poly.pdbx_strand_id
1 'polypeptide(L)' 'MDILKEKGALTRRDLVKRLNKPRTTIFDNLIILLKRKIVEKFTRNDGKIGRPNVYWKLS' A
#
# COMPACT_ATOMS: atom_id res chain seq x y z
N MET A 1 0.57 11.87 -7.17
CA MET A 1 0.11 11.15 -5.96
C MET A 1 -1.22 10.43 -6.26
N ASP A 2 -1.40 9.95 -7.49
CA ASP A 2 -2.75 9.73 -8.04
C ASP A 2 -3.17 8.25 -8.09
N ILE A 3 -2.22 7.33 -7.98
CA ILE A 3 -2.48 5.89 -8.16
C ILE A 3 -3.42 5.33 -7.07
N LEU A 4 -3.24 5.74 -5.81
CA LEU A 4 -4.13 5.32 -4.71
C LEU A 4 -5.49 6.02 -4.78
N LYS A 5 -5.55 7.20 -5.40
CA LYS A 5 -6.78 7.99 -5.58
C LYS A 5 -7.65 7.38 -6.68
N GLU A 6 -7.02 6.84 -7.72
CA GLU A 6 -7.69 6.35 -8.94
C GLU A 6 -8.03 4.85 -8.88
N LYS A 7 -7.21 4.02 -8.22
CA LYS A 7 -7.37 2.54 -8.19
C LYS A 7 -7.86 2.00 -6.84
N GLY A 8 -8.02 2.86 -5.84
CA GLY A 8 -8.38 2.47 -4.49
C GLY A 8 -7.22 1.78 -3.73
N ALA A 9 -7.56 0.76 -2.94
CA ALA A 9 -6.60 0.11 -2.05
C ALA A 9 -5.62 -0.82 -2.79
N LEU A 10 -4.32 -0.61 -2.62
CA LEU A 10 -3.25 -1.37 -3.29
C LEU A 10 -2.29 -2.02 -2.33
N THR A 11 -1.70 -3.15 -2.72
CA THR A 11 -0.61 -3.76 -1.95
C THR A 11 0.72 -3.12 -2.29
N ARG A 12 1.73 -3.30 -1.42
CA ARG A 12 3.12 -2.89 -1.72
C ARG A 12 3.62 -3.48 -3.04
N ARG A 13 3.23 -4.73 -3.36
CA ARG A 13 3.66 -5.40 -4.60
C ARG A 13 3.08 -4.70 -5.83
N ASP A 14 1.82 -4.27 -5.76
CA ASP A 14 1.18 -3.54 -6.85
C ASP A 14 1.81 -2.15 -7.04
N LEU A 15 2.12 -1.46 -5.94
CA LEU A 15 2.80 -0.17 -5.98
C LEU A 15 4.19 -0.29 -6.61
N VAL A 16 4.96 -1.34 -6.27
CA VAL A 16 6.26 -1.61 -6.90
C VAL A 16 6.12 -1.80 -8.40
N LYS A 17 5.18 -2.65 -8.84
CA LYS A 17 4.94 -2.91 -10.26
C LYS A 17 4.55 -1.66 -11.05
N ARG A 18 3.75 -0.78 -10.44
CA ARG A 18 3.21 0.40 -11.12
C ARG A 18 4.16 1.59 -11.13
N LEU A 19 4.85 1.83 -10.01
CA LEU A 19 5.77 2.96 -9.88
C LEU A 19 7.17 2.64 -10.42
N ASN A 20 7.46 1.37 -10.69
CA ASN A 20 8.79 0.87 -11.07
C ASN A 20 9.89 1.40 -10.13
N LYS A 21 9.60 1.42 -8.83
CA LYS A 21 10.51 1.85 -7.77
C LYS A 21 10.86 0.67 -6.86
N PRO A 22 12.04 0.69 -6.21
CA PRO A 22 12.43 -0.34 -5.27
C PRO A 22 11.41 -0.52 -4.14
N ARG A 23 11.24 -1.79 -3.72
CA ARG A 23 10.27 -2.17 -2.68
C ARG A 23 10.52 -1.45 -1.34
N THR A 24 11.78 -1.24 -0.99
CA THR A 24 12.19 -0.54 0.24
C THR A 24 11.79 0.94 0.17
N THR A 25 12.14 1.63 -0.92
CA THR A 25 11.76 3.04 -1.15
C THR A 25 10.26 3.25 -1.08
N ILE A 26 9.46 2.34 -1.66
CA ILE A 26 8.00 2.43 -1.55
C ILE A 26 7.54 2.25 -0.11
N PHE A 27 8.13 1.32 0.64
CA PHE A 27 7.79 1.14 2.04
C PHE A 27 8.10 2.38 2.88
N ASP A 28 9.29 2.96 2.73
CA ASP A 28 9.70 4.16 3.48
C ASP A 28 8.75 5.32 3.20
N ASN A 29 8.40 5.54 1.93
CA ASN A 29 7.44 6.56 1.52
C ASN A 29 6.05 6.31 2.12
N LEU A 30 5.55 5.07 2.11
CA LEU A 30 4.25 4.73 2.70
C LEU A 30 4.23 4.97 4.21
N ILE A 31 5.33 4.70 4.92
CA ILE A 31 5.44 4.99 6.35
C ILE A 31 5.42 6.50 6.62
N ILE A 32 6.13 7.30 5.81
CA ILE A 32 6.09 8.76 5.92
C ILE A 32 4.67 9.29 5.70
N LEU A 33 3.98 8.78 4.67
CA LEU A 33 2.59 9.16 4.37
C LEU A 33 1.60 8.71 5.44
N LEU A 34 1.81 7.55 6.05
CA LEU A 34 1.01 7.04 7.17
C LEU A 34 1.14 7.95 8.40
N LYS A 35 2.38 8.36 8.73
CA LYS A 35 2.63 9.30 9.83
C LYS A 35 1.96 10.66 9.60
N ARG A 36 1.86 11.08 8.34
CA ARG A 36 1.16 12.29 7.92
C ARG A 36 -0.36 12.11 7.82
N LYS A 37 -0.90 10.92 8.14
CA LYS A 37 -2.33 10.57 8.02
C LYS A 37 -2.90 10.75 6.60
N ILE A 38 -2.05 10.62 5.58
CA ILE A 38 -2.48 10.71 4.17
C ILE A 38 -2.94 9.34 3.66
N VAL A 39 -2.36 8.26 4.19
CA VAL A 39 -2.70 6.88 3.81
C VAL A 39 -3.00 6.06 5.05
N GLU A 40 -3.89 5.08 4.90
CA GLU A 40 -4.20 4.08 5.91
C GLU A 40 -3.72 2.70 5.47
N LYS A 41 -3.26 1.89 6.42
CA LYS A 41 -2.95 0.48 6.20
C LYS A 41 -4.06 -0.38 6.79
N PHE A 42 -4.51 -1.39 6.06
CA PHE A 42 -5.44 -2.39 6.56
C PHE A 42 -5.11 -3.78 6.00
N THR A 43 -5.52 -4.81 6.72
CA THR A 43 -5.38 -6.20 6.28
C THR A 43 -6.73 -6.73 5.83
N ARG A 44 -6.76 -7.40 4.68
CA ARG A 44 -7.95 -8.14 4.25
C ARG A 44 -7.69 -9.62 4.45
N ASN A 45 -8.55 -10.29 5.23
CA ASN A 45 -8.49 -11.74 5.34
C ASN A 45 -9.14 -12.34 4.09
N ASP A 46 -8.34 -13.00 3.25
CA ASP A 46 -8.77 -13.56 1.96
C ASP A 46 -9.24 -15.02 2.11
N GLY A 47 -9.38 -15.52 3.36
CA GLY A 47 -9.73 -16.93 3.63
C GLY A 47 -8.59 -17.91 3.33
N LYS A 48 -7.42 -17.43 2.92
CA LYS A 48 -6.24 -18.24 2.61
C LYS A 48 -5.39 -18.43 3.86
N ILE A 49 -4.87 -19.65 4.02
CA ILE A 49 -3.94 -20.01 5.09
C ILE A 49 -2.63 -19.26 4.89
N GLY A 50 -2.18 -18.53 5.92
CA GLY A 50 -0.92 -17.78 5.92
C GLY A 50 -1.07 -16.32 6.32
N ARG A 51 -0.05 -15.51 6.02
CA ARG A 51 -0.03 -14.09 6.41
C ARG A 51 -0.99 -13.28 5.52
N PRO A 52 -1.94 -12.54 6.10
CA PRO A 52 -2.87 -11.73 5.32
C PRO A 52 -2.15 -10.62 4.55
N ASN A 53 -2.69 -10.29 3.38
CA ASN A 53 -2.15 -9.22 2.55
C ASN A 53 -2.44 -7.86 3.18
N VAL A 54 -1.42 -7.00 3.16
CA VAL A 54 -1.51 -5.62 3.63
C VAL A 54 -1.80 -4.70 2.47
N TYR A 55 -2.92 -4.00 2.58
CA TYR A 55 -3.40 -3.01 1.62
C TYR A 55 -3.20 -1.61 2.19
N TRP A 56 -2.99 -0.67 1.27
CA TRP A 56 -2.83 0.75 1.55
C TRP A 56 -3.87 1.51 0.74
N LYS A 57 -4.61 2.41 1.39
CA LYS A 57 -5.58 3.30 0.74
C LYS A 57 -5.29 4.75 1.15
N LEU A 58 -5.79 5.70 0.37
CA LEU A 58 -5.87 7.08 0.84
C LEU A 58 -6.80 7.15 2.05
N SER A 59 -6.42 7.94 3.05
CA SER A 59 -7.30 8.26 4.19
C SER A 59 -8.44 9.17 3.77
#